data_AF-A0A6J1W5V8-F1
#
_entry.id   AF-A0A6J1W5V8-F1
#
_cell.length_a   1.000
_cell.length_b   1.000
_cell.length_c   1.000
_cell.angle_alpha   90.00
_cell.angle_beta   90.00
_cell.angle_gamma   90.00
#
_symmetry.space_group_name_H-M   'P 1'
#
loop_
_entity.id
_entity.type
_entity.pdbx_description
1 polymer ?
#
loop_
_entity_poly.entity_id
_entity_poly.type
_entity_poly.pdbx_seq_one_letter_code
_entity_poly.pdbx_strand_id
1 'polypeptide(L)'
;MHLDKSCCRLKKKSREKQYHTDFMSQKRRLQDYDINPCLVESNASRKCLEVNQSDKDMCAIYFLKYKNCRKFWHGIMMQRRQDGIKPHMPIAEERKRILASLEGAPY
;
A
#
# COMPACT_ATOMS: atom_id res chain seq x y z
N MET A 1 -16.16 49.45 22.52
CA MET A 1 -16.85 48.30 21.88
C MET A 1 -15.80 47.42 21.24
N HIS A 2 -15.81 46.13 21.56
CA HIS A 2 -14.91 45.11 21.01
C HIS A 2 -15.14 44.90 19.51
N LEU A 3 -14.10 44.57 18.74
CA LEU A 3 -14.06 43.38 17.87
C LEU A 3 -12.68 43.23 17.19
N ASP A 4 -11.98 42.22 17.69
CA ASP A 4 -10.74 41.60 17.23
C ASP A 4 -10.92 40.92 15.86
N LYS A 5 -10.07 41.18 14.86
CA LYS A 5 -9.95 40.36 13.63
C LYS A 5 -8.52 40.36 13.09
N SER A 6 -7.66 39.62 13.78
CA SER A 6 -6.54 38.91 13.14
C SER A 6 -7.07 38.03 12.00
N CYS A 7 -6.89 38.46 10.75
CA CYS A 7 -6.95 37.60 9.57
C CYS A 7 -6.09 38.28 8.49
N CYS A 8 -5.15 37.63 7.82
CA CYS A 8 -4.90 36.22 7.71
C CYS A 8 -3.39 36.04 7.49
N ARG A 9 -2.74 35.31 8.40
CA ARG A 9 -1.37 34.85 8.21
C ARG A 9 -1.40 33.83 7.08
N LEU A 10 -1.16 34.27 5.84
CA LEU A 10 -0.96 33.40 4.69
C LEU A 10 0.20 32.47 5.02
N LYS A 11 -0.12 31.25 5.48
CA LYS A 11 0.87 30.20 5.68
C LYS A 11 1.33 29.79 4.28
N LYS A 12 2.40 30.43 3.81
CA LYS A 12 3.34 29.85 2.84
C LYS A 12 3.98 28.63 3.51
N LYS A 13 3.21 27.56 3.74
CA LYS A 13 3.73 26.26 4.13
C LYS A 13 4.48 25.78 2.89
N SER A 14 5.80 25.83 2.96
CA SER A 14 6.69 25.54 1.83
C SER A 14 6.32 24.19 1.21
N ARG A 15 6.07 24.19 -0.11
CA ARG A 15 5.68 23.02 -0.91
C ARG A 15 6.58 21.79 -0.67
N GLU A 16 7.85 22.00 -0.36
CA GLU A 16 8.81 20.94 0.00
C GLU A 16 8.45 20.16 1.26
N LYS A 17 7.96 20.82 2.33
CA LYS A 17 7.59 20.13 3.58
C LYS A 17 6.39 19.22 3.38
N GLN A 18 5.45 19.63 2.52
CA GLN A 18 4.26 18.84 2.21
C GLN A 18 4.60 17.58 1.39
N TYR A 19 5.48 17.71 0.38
CA TYR A 19 5.95 16.59 -0.42
C TYR A 19 6.65 15.50 0.43
N HIS A 20 7.51 15.91 1.36
CA HIS A 20 8.20 14.97 2.26
C HIS A 20 7.22 14.24 3.19
N THR A 21 6.21 14.94 3.74
CA THR A 21 5.18 14.29 4.58
C THR A 21 4.30 13.33 3.80
N ASP A 22 3.96 13.66 2.55
CA ASP A 22 3.11 12.83 1.69
C ASP A 22 3.85 11.55 1.25
N PHE A 23 5.14 11.66 0.89
CA PHE A 23 6.00 10.52 0.58
C PHE A 23 6.16 9.56 1.76
N MET A 24 6.40 10.09 2.97
CA MET A 24 6.47 9.27 4.19
C MET A 24 5.13 8.61 4.54
N SER A 25 3.99 9.20 4.16
CA SER A 25 2.67 8.59 4.35
C SER A 25 2.40 7.43 3.38
N GLN A 26 2.80 7.56 2.11
CA GLN A 26 2.66 6.49 1.12
C GLN A 26 3.59 5.32 1.42
N LYS A 27 4.85 5.59 1.79
CA LYS A 27 5.80 4.53 2.19
C LYS A 27 5.28 3.73 3.38
N ARG A 28 4.68 4.40 4.37
CA ARG A 28 4.04 3.75 5.53
C ARG A 28 2.87 2.85 5.11
N ARG A 29 1.98 3.31 4.23
CA ARG A 29 0.87 2.49 3.71
C ARG A 29 1.33 1.26 2.93
N LEU A 30 2.43 1.37 2.19
CA LEU A 30 3.03 0.24 1.49
C LEU A 30 3.70 -0.77 2.44
N GLN A 31 4.07 -0.32 3.64
CA GLN A 31 4.74 -1.12 4.67
C GLN A 31 3.79 -1.65 5.76
N ASP A 32 2.54 -1.21 5.75
CA ASP A 32 1.52 -1.58 6.73
C ASP A 32 0.97 -2.99 6.41
N TYR A 33 1.17 -3.94 7.32
CA TYR A 33 0.74 -5.33 7.18
C TYR A 33 -0.79 -5.48 7.15
N ASP A 34 -1.50 -4.59 7.85
CA ASP A 34 -2.95 -4.62 7.93
C ASP A 34 -3.57 -4.04 6.65
N ILE A 35 -2.91 -3.08 6.01
CA ILE A 35 -3.42 -2.42 4.79
C ILE A 35 -2.93 -3.11 3.51
N ASN A 36 -1.65 -3.49 3.43
CA ASN A 36 -1.05 -4.04 2.21
C ASN A 36 -0.90 -5.57 2.30
N PRO A 37 -1.75 -6.35 1.60
CA PRO A 37 -1.65 -7.80 1.58
C PRO A 37 -0.44 -8.33 0.79
N CYS A 38 0.26 -7.46 0.06
CA CYS A 38 1.41 -7.78 -0.79
C CYS A 38 2.73 -7.22 -0.25
N LEU A 39 2.86 -7.15 1.08
CA LEU A 39 4.01 -6.53 1.73
C LEU A 39 5.32 -7.24 1.39
N VAL A 40 5.30 -8.57 1.33
CA VAL A 40 6.49 -9.40 1.06
C VAL A 40 7.03 -9.12 -0.34
N GLU A 41 6.14 -9.04 -1.33
CA GLU A 41 6.45 -8.81 -2.74
C GLU A 41 6.88 -7.35 -2.98
N SER A 42 6.21 -6.39 -2.31
CA SER A 42 6.65 -4.99 -2.27
C SER A 42 8.06 -4.85 -1.71
N ASN A 43 8.37 -5.57 -0.62
CA ASN A 43 9.69 -5.51 -0.01
C ASN A 43 10.76 -6.18 -0.88
N ALA A 44 10.44 -7.32 -1.48
CA ALA A 44 11.35 -8.05 -2.36
C ALA A 44 11.69 -7.23 -3.63
N SER A 45 10.69 -6.62 -4.27
CA SER A 45 10.90 -5.75 -5.43
C SER A 45 11.75 -4.52 -5.08
N ARG A 46 11.48 -3.88 -3.94
CA ARG A 46 12.31 -2.77 -3.46
C ARG A 46 13.75 -3.20 -3.18
N LYS A 47 13.95 -4.32 -2.48
CA LYS A 47 15.30 -4.85 -2.18
C LYS A 47 16.06 -5.20 -3.47
N CYS A 48 15.37 -5.74 -4.47
CA CYS A 48 15.97 -6.02 -5.77
C CYS A 48 16.49 -4.73 -6.45
N LEU A 49 15.71 -3.65 -6.43
CA LEU A 49 16.14 -2.36 -6.98
C LEU A 49 17.31 -1.76 -6.21
N GLU A 50 17.32 -1.89 -4.88
CA GLU A 50 18.42 -1.43 -4.02
C GLU A 50 19.75 -2.15 -4.36
N VAL A 51 19.70 -3.45 -4.69
CA VAL A 51 20.89 -4.25 -5.03
C VAL A 51 21.35 -4.05 -6.48
N ASN A 52 20.42 -3.93 -7.43
CA ASN A 52 20.72 -3.88 -8.87
C ASN A 52 20.80 -2.45 -9.42
N GLN A 53 21.14 -1.46 -8.59
CA GLN A 53 21.28 -0.06 -9.03
C GLN A 53 20.06 0.48 -9.78
N SER A 54 18.86 0.05 -9.39
CA SER A 54 17.58 0.38 -10.03
C SER A 54 17.34 -0.20 -11.44
N ASP A 55 18.09 -1.22 -11.86
CA ASP A 55 17.77 -2.01 -13.04
C ASP A 55 16.43 -2.74 -12.83
N LYS A 56 15.42 -2.35 -13.62
CA LYS A 56 14.06 -2.88 -13.51
C LYS A 56 13.91 -4.23 -14.18
N ASP A 57 14.72 -4.52 -15.20
CA ASP A 57 14.62 -5.74 -15.98
C ASP A 57 15.12 -6.92 -15.15
N MET A 58 16.22 -6.70 -14.40
CA MET A 58 16.72 -7.65 -13.40
C MET A 58 15.70 -7.97 -12.29
N CYS A 59 14.74 -7.06 -12.06
CA CYS A 59 13.71 -7.18 -11.03
C CYS A 59 12.32 -7.58 -11.55
N ALA A 60 12.19 -7.89 -12.85
CA ALA A 60 10.89 -8.14 -13.50
C ALA A 60 10.06 -9.22 -12.80
N ILE A 61 10.70 -10.29 -12.32
CA ILE A 61 10.03 -11.38 -11.58
C ILE A 61 9.39 -10.87 -10.29
N TYR A 62 10.09 -10.01 -9.53
CA TYR A 62 9.54 -9.47 -8.28
C TYR A 62 8.36 -8.54 -8.54
N PHE A 63 8.40 -7.76 -9.62
CA PHE A 63 7.26 -6.94 -10.04
C PHE A 63 6.07 -7.78 -10.50
N LEU A 64 6.33 -8.90 -11.19
CA LEU A 64 5.29 -9.83 -11.61
C LEU A 64 4.59 -10.45 -10.39
N LYS A 65 5.35 -10.93 -9.40
CA LYS A 65 4.80 -11.44 -8.13
C LYS A 65 3.94 -10.40 -7.42
N TYR A 66 4.43 -9.16 -7.32
CA TYR A 66 3.65 -8.06 -6.72
C TYR A 66 2.35 -7.77 -7.50
N LYS A 67 2.39 -7.75 -8.84
CA LYS A 67 1.20 -7.58 -9.68
C LYS A 67 0.20 -8.70 -9.48
N ASN A 68 0.66 -9.95 -9.45
CA ASN A 68 -0.17 -11.13 -9.25
C ASN A 68 -0.82 -11.13 -7.87
N CYS A 69 -0.07 -10.78 -6.83
CA CYS A 69 -0.60 -10.61 -5.48
C CYS A 69 -1.73 -9.57 -5.45
N ARG A 70 -1.52 -8.38 -6.03
CA ARG A 70 -2.58 -7.36 -6.07
C ARG A 70 -3.81 -7.83 -6.83
N LYS A 71 -3.62 -8.53 -7.95
CA LYS A 71 -4.73 -9.07 -8.76
C LYS A 71 -5.56 -10.07 -7.96
N PHE A 72 -4.91 -10.97 -7.24
CA PHE A 72 -5.57 -11.96 -6.38
C PHE A 72 -6.42 -11.31 -5.29
N TRP A 73 -5.81 -10.43 -4.48
CA TRP A 73 -6.52 -9.77 -3.39
C TRP A 73 -7.61 -8.81 -3.87
N HIS A 74 -7.42 -8.19 -5.04
CA HIS A 74 -8.47 -7.40 -5.69
C HIS A 74 -9.67 -8.28 -6.07
N GLY A 75 -9.45 -9.48 -6.60
CA GLY A 75 -10.53 -10.44 -6.89
C GLY A 75 -11.36 -10.77 -5.65
N ILE A 76 -10.71 -11.08 -4.54
CA ILE A 76 -11.39 -11.35 -3.26
C ILE A 76 -12.15 -10.13 -2.76
N MET A 77 -11.55 -8.94 -2.83
CA MET A 77 -12.18 -7.70 -2.44
C MET A 77 -13.45 -7.42 -3.27
N MET A 78 -13.41 -7.68 -4.58
CA MET A 78 -14.55 -7.51 -5.47
C MET A 78 -15.66 -8.51 -5.16
N GLN A 79 -15.32 -9.78 -4.88
CA GLN A 79 -16.30 -10.79 -4.47
C GLN A 79 -16.98 -10.38 -3.16
N ARG A 80 -16.21 -10.02 -2.13
CA ARG A 80 -16.76 -9.55 -0.83
C ARG A 80 -17.65 -8.32 -0.98
N ARG A 81 -17.32 -7.44 -1.93
CA ARG A 81 -18.15 -6.27 -2.23
C ARG A 81 -19.49 -6.68 -2.85
N GLN A 82 -19.50 -7.66 -3.75
CA GLN A 82 -20.74 -8.22 -4.31
C GLN A 82 -21.58 -8.91 -3.24
N ASP A 83 -20.93 -9.59 -2.30
CA ASP A 83 -21.59 -10.28 -1.18
C ASP A 83 -22.02 -9.34 -0.04
N GLY A 84 -21.75 -8.04 -0.15
CA GLY A 84 -22.10 -7.05 0.88
C GLY A 84 -21.25 -7.11 2.16
N ILE A 85 -20.13 -7.85 2.15
CA ILE A 85 -19.26 -8.07 3.32
C ILE A 85 -18.33 -6.87 3.54
N LYS A 86 -18.29 -6.36 4.79
CA LYS A 86 -17.38 -5.29 5.22
C LYS A 86 -16.52 -5.77 6.40
N PRO A 87 -15.21 -5.41 6.44
CA PRO A 87 -14.47 -4.64 5.43
C PRO A 87 -14.28 -5.43 4.12
N HIS A 88 -14.31 -4.72 2.98
CA HIS A 88 -14.16 -5.33 1.66
C HIS A 88 -12.79 -5.99 1.50
N MET A 89 -11.73 -5.40 2.06
CA MET A 89 -10.43 -6.06 2.15
C MET A 89 -10.43 -7.01 3.36
N PRO A 90 -10.11 -8.31 3.19
CA PRO A 90 -9.89 -9.23 4.30
C PRO A 90 -8.88 -8.70 5.33
N ILE A 91 -9.16 -8.93 6.62
CA ILE A 91 -8.25 -8.65 7.73
C ILE A 91 -7.13 -9.69 7.80
N ALA A 92 -6.05 -9.42 8.54
CA ALA A 92 -4.86 -10.27 8.61
C ALA A 92 -5.18 -11.76 8.90
N GLU A 93 -6.05 -12.06 9.86
CA GLU A 93 -6.42 -13.44 10.20
C GLU A 93 -7.21 -14.14 9.09
N GLU A 94 -8.09 -13.41 8.40
CA GLU A 94 -8.84 -13.96 7.27
C GLU A 94 -7.91 -14.22 6.07
N ARG A 95 -6.92 -13.35 5.85
CA ARG A 95 -5.89 -13.57 4.82
C ARG A 95 -5.11 -14.86 5.05
N LYS A 96 -4.71 -15.14 6.31
CA LYS A 96 -4.01 -16.37 6.67
C LYS A 96 -4.84 -17.62 6.34
N ARG A 97 -6.14 -17.59 6.63
CA ARG A 97 -7.05 -18.71 6.32
C ARG A 97 -7.21 -18.93 4.82
N ILE A 98 -7.39 -17.85 4.06
CA ILE A 98 -7.49 -17.91 2.59
C ILE A 98 -6.21 -18.52 2.00
N LEU A 99 -5.04 -18.04 2.42
CA LEU A 99 -3.75 -18.57 1.92
C LEU A 99 -3.52 -20.03 2.32
N ALA A 100 -3.90 -20.43 3.54
CA ALA A 100 -3.81 -21.81 4.00
C ALA A 100 -4.70 -22.76 3.17
N SER A 101 -5.88 -22.29 2.72
CA SER A 101 -6.78 -23.09 1.87
C SER A 101 -6.28 -23.30 0.44
N LEU A 102 -5.31 -22.50 -0.01
CA LEU A 102 -4.75 -22.56 -1.37
C LEU A 102 -3.43 -23.34 -1.45
N GLU A 103 -3.03 -24.03 -0.36
CA GLU A 103 -1.72 -24.70 -0.23
C GLU A 103 -0.50 -23.79 -0.47
N GLY A 104 -0.69 -22.45 -0.40
CA GLY A 104 0.38 -21.49 -0.63
C GLY A 104 -0.12 -20.14 -1.16
N ALA A 105 0.83 -19.24 -1.45
CA ALA A 105 0.54 -17.98 -2.12
C ALA A 105 0.36 -18.23 -3.63
N PRO A 106 -0.77 -17.85 -4.24
CA PRO A 106 -1.05 -18.11 -5.66
C PRO A 106 -0.30 -17.14 -6.62
N TYR A 107 0.82 -16.56 -6.17
CA TYR A 107 1.54 -15.48 -6.86
C TYR A 107 3.06 -15.53 -6.69
#